data_AF-A0L134-F1
#
_entry.id   AF-A0L134-F1
#
_cell.length_a   1.000
_cell.length_b   1.000
_cell.length_c   1.000
_cell.angle_alpha   90.00
_cell.angle_beta   90.00
_cell.angle_gamma   90.00
#
_symmetry.space_group_name_H-M   'P 1'
#
loop_
_entity.id
_entity.type
_entity.pdbx_description
1 polymer ?
#
loop_
_entity_poly.entity_id
_entity_poly.type
_entity_poly.pdbx_seq_one_letter_code
_entity_poly.pdbx_strand_id
1 'polypeptide(L)'
;MRLISDLSAPLRRTCLLGGILSALLALPAFAGQVVVTRSDEPFDAFAVRDQVLKDYEWQESLRRQEQIQILQALPLGCIAQVKPYPYFTCGQDNYRPYRYQQQDVYIKVDPPAQR
;
A
#
# COMPACT_ATOMS: atom_id res chain seq x y z
N MET A 1 16.90 -4.47 55.59
CA MET A 1 15.80 -3.64 55.05
C MET A 1 15.77 -3.82 53.54
N ARG A 2 14.74 -4.50 53.04
CA ARG A 2 14.37 -4.52 51.61
C ARG A 2 13.32 -3.44 51.38
N LEU A 3 13.09 -3.13 50.10
CA LEU A 3 11.98 -2.35 49.50
C LEU A 3 12.38 -0.92 49.17
N ILE A 4 12.67 -0.66 47.89
CA ILE A 4 11.91 0.21 46.97
C ILE A 4 12.80 0.36 45.72
N SER A 5 12.70 -0.57 44.78
CA SER A 5 13.33 -0.40 43.45
C SER A 5 12.69 -1.32 42.41
N ASP A 6 11.36 -1.33 42.35
CA ASP A 6 10.61 -2.00 41.27
C ASP A 6 9.30 -1.24 40.98
N LEU A 7 9.40 -0.04 40.41
CA LEU A 7 8.25 0.73 39.91
C LEU A 7 8.67 1.66 38.76
N SER A 8 9.22 1.13 37.67
CA SER A 8 9.50 1.95 36.47
C SER A 8 9.40 1.23 35.12
N ALA A 9 9.11 -0.09 35.10
CA ALA A 9 9.06 -0.86 33.87
C ALA A 9 7.72 -0.83 33.08
N PRO A 10 6.51 -0.80 33.69
CA PRO A 10 5.27 -0.93 32.91
C PRO A 10 4.91 0.35 32.13
N LEU A 11 5.37 1.52 32.62
CA LEU A 11 5.02 2.83 32.05
C LEU A 11 5.67 3.09 30.69
N ARG A 12 6.86 2.52 30.45
CA ARG A 12 7.61 2.71 29.19
C ARG A 12 7.05 1.89 28.02
N ARG A 13 6.46 0.72 28.31
CA ARG A 13 5.83 -0.16 27.30
C ARG A 13 4.46 0.34 26.84
N THR A 14 3.67 0.94 27.73
CA THR A 14 2.37 1.54 27.38
C THR A 14 2.51 2.79 26.52
N CYS A 15 3.55 3.61 26.74
CA CYS A 15 3.82 4.78 25.87
C CYS A 15 4.17 4.39 24.43
N LEU A 16 4.92 3.30 24.22
CA LEU A 16 5.29 2.85 22.87
C LEU A 16 4.08 2.33 22.09
N LEU A 17 3.20 1.57 22.74
CA LEU A 17 1.94 1.12 22.15
C LEU A 17 0.99 2.29 21.86
N GLY A 18 0.90 3.26 22.77
CA GLY A 18 0.12 4.48 22.56
C GLY A 18 0.64 5.34 21.40
N GLY A 19 1.96 5.43 21.24
CA GLY A 19 2.61 6.15 20.13
C GLY A 19 2.34 5.52 18.77
N ILE A 20 2.42 4.19 18.67
CA ILE A 20 2.11 3.45 17.44
C ILE A 20 0.62 3.61 17.08
N LEU A 21 -0.28 3.53 18.06
CA LEU A 21 -1.71 3.71 17.82
C LEU A 21 -2.07 5.13 17.34
N SER A 22 -1.41 6.16 17.88
CA SER A 22 -1.55 7.55 17.40
C SER A 22 -1.01 7.74 15.98
N ALA A 23 0.10 7.08 15.61
CA ALA A 23 0.66 7.17 14.27
C ALA A 23 -0.25 6.54 13.20
N LEU A 24 -0.93 5.44 13.53
CA LEU A 24 -1.88 4.78 12.63
C LEU A 24 -3.13 5.64 12.35
N LEU A 25 -3.55 6.47 13.31
CA LEU A 25 -4.67 7.40 13.14
C LEU A 25 -4.29 8.64 12.31
N ALA A 26 -3.01 8.87 12.04
CA ALA A 26 -2.52 10.02 11.28
C ALA A 26 -2.40 9.74 9.76
N LEU A 27 -2.78 8.56 9.29
CA LEU A 27 -2.78 8.26 7.85
C LEU A 27 -3.82 9.14 7.15
N PRO A 28 -3.45 9.86 6.08
CA PRO A 28 -4.40 10.67 5.34
C PRO A 28 -5.46 9.75 4.71
N ALA A 29 -6.71 9.96 5.07
CA ALA A 29 -7.83 9.31 4.40
C ALA A 29 -7.99 9.94 3.01
N PHE A 30 -7.70 9.18 1.96
CA PHE A 30 -8.00 9.61 0.59
C PHE A 30 -9.52 9.55 0.39
N ALA A 31 -10.19 10.68 0.57
CA ALA A 31 -11.53 10.88 0.05
C ALA A 31 -11.43 11.20 -1.45
N GLY A 32 -12.33 10.65 -2.27
CA GLY A 32 -12.41 11.00 -3.68
C GLY A 32 -12.63 12.50 -3.90
N GLN A 33 -12.51 12.98 -5.13
CA GLN A 33 -12.70 14.39 -5.46
C GLN A 33 -14.10 14.87 -5.04
N VAL A 34 -14.15 15.86 -4.15
CA VAL A 34 -15.39 16.53 -3.75
C VAL A 34 -15.45 17.90 -4.41
N VAL A 35 -16.44 18.13 -5.26
CA VAL A 35 -16.68 19.42 -5.90
C VAL A 35 -17.78 20.14 -5.13
N VAL A 36 -17.46 21.30 -4.56
CA VAL A 36 -18.44 22.19 -3.90
C VAL A 36 -18.65 23.39 -4.81
N THR A 37 -19.88 23.56 -5.32
CA THR A 37 -20.26 24.71 -6.13
C THR A 37 -21.26 25.58 -5.38
N ARG A 38 -21.32 26.87 -5.73
CA ARG A 38 -22.35 27.76 -5.18
C ARG A 38 -23.72 27.38 -5.74
N SER A 39 -24.78 27.55 -4.94
CA SER A 39 -26.14 27.15 -5.32
C SER A 39 -26.76 28.04 -6.41
N ASP A 40 -26.23 29.24 -6.62
CA ASP A 40 -26.67 30.23 -7.60
C ASP A 40 -26.00 30.07 -8.98
N GLU A 41 -24.96 29.23 -9.08
CA GLU A 41 -24.24 28.98 -10.32
C GLU A 41 -24.69 27.64 -10.95
N PRO A 42 -24.92 27.60 -12.27
CA PRO A 42 -25.25 26.35 -12.95
C PRO A 42 -24.07 25.37 -12.89
N PHE A 43 -24.33 24.15 -12.41
CA PHE A 43 -23.33 23.08 -12.31
C PHE A 43 -23.75 21.87 -13.15
N ASP A 44 -22.85 21.40 -14.02
CA ASP A 44 -23.05 20.20 -14.80
C ASP A 44 -22.39 18.99 -14.11
N ALA A 45 -23.20 18.26 -13.34
CA ALA A 45 -22.77 17.04 -12.66
C ALA A 45 -22.36 15.92 -13.63
N PHE A 46 -22.94 15.89 -14.84
CA PHE A 46 -22.62 14.87 -15.84
C PHE A 46 -21.26 15.11 -16.47
N ALA A 47 -20.91 16.37 -16.76
CA ALA A 47 -19.58 16.73 -17.23
C ALA A 47 -18.49 16.32 -16.23
N VAL A 48 -18.71 16.52 -14.92
CA VAL A 48 -17.78 16.07 -13.87
C VAL A 48 -17.66 14.56 -13.83
N ARG A 49 -18.79 13.83 -13.84
CA ARG A 49 -18.78 12.36 -13.88
C ARG A 49 -17.98 11.84 -15.08
N ASP A 50 -18.23 12.39 -16.25
CA ASP A 50 -17.60 11.95 -17.50
C ASP A 50 -16.08 12.24 -17.50
N GLN A 51 -15.65 13.35 -16.87
CA GLN A 51 -14.24 13.64 -16.66
C GLN A 51 -13.58 12.63 -15.71
N VAL A 52 -14.19 12.36 -14.55
CA VAL A 52 -13.69 11.36 -13.58
C VAL A 52 -13.58 9.97 -14.23
N LEU A 53 -14.56 9.59 -15.05
CA LEU A 53 -14.53 8.32 -15.77
C LEU A 53 -13.36 8.25 -16.75
N LYS A 54 -13.12 9.30 -17.54
CA LYS A 54 -11.98 9.37 -18.47
C LYS A 54 -10.65 9.27 -17.75
N ASP A 55 -10.51 9.97 -16.62
CA ASP A 55 -9.27 9.95 -15.82
C ASP A 55 -9.01 8.54 -15.25
N TYR A 56 -10.06 7.85 -14.79
CA TYR A 56 -9.99 6.46 -14.35
C TYR A 56 -9.61 5.51 -15.50
N GLU A 57 -10.26 5.62 -16.65
CA GLU A 57 -9.97 4.79 -17.83
C GLU A 57 -8.53 5.00 -18.31
N TRP A 58 -8.04 6.24 -18.27
CA TRP A 58 -6.66 6.57 -18.59
C TRP A 58 -5.68 5.92 -17.61
N GLN A 59 -5.94 5.98 -16.31
CA GLN A 59 -5.11 5.34 -15.29
C GLN A 59 -5.07 3.81 -15.49
N GLU A 60 -6.21 3.18 -15.75
CA GLU A 60 -6.27 1.75 -16.08
C GLU A 60 -5.60 1.42 -17.42
N SER A 61 -5.60 2.36 -18.39
CA SER A 61 -4.85 2.19 -19.64
C SER A 61 -3.34 2.19 -19.39
N LEU A 62 -2.83 3.05 -18.50
CA LEU A 62 -1.42 3.04 -18.10
C LEU A 62 -1.07 1.74 -17.38
N ARG A 63 -1.94 1.29 -16.46
CA ARG A 63 -1.81 0.01 -15.78
C ARG A 63 -1.76 -1.18 -16.74
N ARG A 64 -2.48 -1.10 -17.87
CA ARG A 64 -2.45 -2.11 -18.94
C ARG A 64 -1.22 -2.00 -19.85
N GLN A 65 -0.70 -0.79 -20.04
CA GLN A 65 0.50 -0.53 -20.85
C GLN A 65 1.77 -0.96 -20.16
N GLU A 66 1.81 -0.94 -18.82
CA GLU A 66 2.86 -1.61 -18.06
C GLU A 66 2.86 -3.10 -18.43
N GLN A 67 3.79 -3.47 -19.30
CA GLN A 67 3.98 -4.85 -19.73
C GLN A 67 4.23 -5.69 -18.47
N ILE A 68 3.27 -6.55 -18.11
CA ILE A 68 3.43 -7.47 -16.98
C ILE A 68 4.61 -8.37 -17.31
N GLN A 69 5.75 -8.10 -16.66
CA GLN A 69 6.94 -8.91 -16.83
C GLN A 69 6.79 -10.17 -15.99
N ILE A 70 6.43 -11.26 -16.66
CA ILE A 70 6.28 -12.59 -16.06
C ILE A 70 7.62 -13.31 -16.17
N LEU A 71 8.30 -13.46 -15.05
CA LEU A 71 9.55 -14.20 -14.99
C LEU A 71 9.28 -15.66 -14.67
N GLN A 72 9.94 -16.58 -15.37
CA GLN A 72 9.91 -18.01 -15.03
C GLN A 72 10.87 -18.36 -13.88
N ALA A 73 11.85 -17.49 -13.61
CA ALA A 73 12.83 -17.64 -12.55
C ALA A 73 13.24 -16.27 -12.00
N LEU A 74 13.57 -16.22 -10.72
CA LEU A 74 14.03 -14.99 -10.06
C LEU A 74 15.49 -14.67 -10.42
N PRO A 75 15.87 -13.38 -10.45
CA PRO A 75 17.27 -12.97 -10.49
C PRO A 75 18.09 -13.53 -9.32
N LEU A 76 19.42 -13.57 -9.47
CA LEU A 76 20.32 -13.96 -8.40
C LEU A 76 20.29 -12.93 -7.25
N GLY A 77 20.35 -13.40 -6.00
CA GLY A 77 20.40 -12.53 -4.82
C GLY A 77 19.05 -12.05 -4.29
N CYS A 78 17.93 -12.60 -4.78
CA CYS A 78 16.61 -12.28 -4.24
C CYS A 78 16.39 -12.84 -2.83
N ILE A 79 15.75 -12.05 -1.98
CA ILE A 79 15.47 -12.40 -0.58
C ILE A 79 13.97 -12.66 -0.41
N ALA A 80 13.61 -13.82 0.13
CA ALA A 80 12.23 -14.17 0.43
C ALA A 80 11.72 -13.37 1.65
N GLN A 81 10.53 -12.78 1.48
CA GLN A 81 9.81 -12.01 2.49
C GLN A 81 8.47 -12.68 2.73
N VAL A 82 8.04 -12.73 4.00
CA VAL A 82 6.79 -13.40 4.40
C VAL A 82 5.70 -12.44 4.87
N LYS A 83 6.05 -11.18 5.11
CA LYS A 83 5.12 -10.13 5.56
C LYS A 83 5.24 -8.89 4.66
N PRO A 84 4.12 -8.24 4.29
CA PRO A 84 2.74 -8.55 4.71
C PRO A 84 2.12 -9.77 4.01
N TYR A 85 2.80 -10.31 3.01
CA TYR A 85 2.46 -11.54 2.28
C TYR A 85 3.76 -12.18 1.77
N PRO A 86 3.73 -13.39 1.20
CA PRO A 86 4.90 -13.98 0.54
C PRO A 86 5.29 -13.23 -0.74
N TYR A 87 6.50 -12.69 -0.79
CA TYR A 87 7.11 -12.07 -1.98
C TYR A 87 8.64 -12.17 -1.92
N PHE A 88 9.32 -11.76 -2.99
CA PHE A 88 10.77 -11.72 -3.08
C PHE A 88 11.22 -10.30 -3.40
N THR A 89 12.23 -9.81 -2.69
CA THR A 89 12.89 -8.53 -3.00
C THR A 89 14.19 -8.80 -3.72
N CYS A 90 14.37 -8.17 -4.89
CA CYS A 90 15.50 -8.35 -5.79
C CYS A 90 16.06 -6.98 -6.17
N GLY A 91 17.05 -6.47 -5.43
CA GLY A 91 17.55 -5.11 -5.63
C GLY A 91 16.47 -4.06 -5.34
N GLN A 92 16.00 -3.34 -6.37
CA GLN A 92 14.93 -2.34 -6.27
C GLN A 92 13.55 -2.88 -6.63
N ASP A 93 13.48 -4.11 -7.14
CA ASP A 93 12.24 -4.71 -7.62
C ASP A 93 11.70 -5.73 -6.61
N ASN A 94 10.37 -5.88 -6.61
CA ASN A 94 9.69 -6.89 -5.80
C ASN A 94 8.89 -7.81 -6.71
N TYR A 95 8.91 -9.10 -6.40
CA TYR A 95 8.26 -10.13 -7.21
C TYR A 95 7.40 -11.03 -6.35
N ARG A 96 6.18 -11.29 -6.81
CA ARG A 96 5.27 -12.24 -6.15
C ARG A 96 5.21 -13.55 -6.94
N PRO A 97 5.32 -14.71 -6.26
CA PRO A 97 5.14 -16.00 -6.90
C PRO A 97 3.65 -16.30 -7.16
N TYR A 98 3.35 -16.84 -8.33
CA TYR A 98 2.05 -17.36 -8.74
C TYR A 98 2.21 -18.74 -9.35
N ARG A 99 1.21 -19.61 -9.15
CA ARG A 99 1.15 -20.92 -9.80
C ARG A 99 0.36 -20.80 -11.09
N TYR A 100 1.00 -21.02 -12.23
CA TYR A 100 0.36 -20.99 -13.54
C TYR A 100 0.78 -22.21 -14.36
N GLN A 101 -0.18 -22.98 -14.90
CA GLN A 101 0.07 -24.21 -15.67
C GLN A 101 1.06 -25.19 -14.98
N GLN A 102 0.92 -25.37 -13.67
CA GLN A 102 1.81 -26.21 -12.86
C GLN A 102 3.30 -25.77 -12.90
N GLN A 103 3.57 -24.50 -13.19
CA GLN A 103 4.87 -23.84 -13.02
C GLN A 103 4.74 -22.63 -12.10
N ASP A 104 5.81 -22.32 -11.37
CA ASP A 104 5.89 -21.10 -10.58
C ASP A 104 6.39 -19.97 -11.48
N VAL A 105 5.65 -18.87 -11.49
CA VAL A 105 6.01 -17.64 -12.21
C VAL A 105 6.05 -16.47 -11.25
N TYR A 106 6.87 -15.48 -11.56
CA TYR A 106 7.13 -14.35 -10.70
C TYR A 106 6.73 -13.07 -11.42
N ILE A 107 5.80 -12.34 -10.83
CA ILE A 107 5.27 -11.10 -11.41
C ILE A 107 5.79 -9.93 -10.58
N LYS A 108 6.31 -8.91 -11.25
CA LYS A 108 6.75 -7.68 -10.61
C LYS A 108 5.55 -7.01 -9.92
N VAL A 109 5.75 -6.60 -8.67
CA VAL A 109 4.78 -5.90 -7.84
C VAL A 109 5.44 -4.68 -7.21
N ASP A 110 4.63 -3.70 -6.86
CA ASP A 110 5.08 -2.58 -6.05
C ASP A 110 5.61 -3.07 -4.69
N PRO A 111 6.59 -2.37 -4.10
CA PRO A 111 7.01 -2.65 -2.73
C PRO A 111 5.80 -2.59 -1.81
N PRO A 112 5.55 -3.62 -0.98
CA PRO A 112 4.45 -3.56 -0.03
C PRO A 112 4.65 -2.36 0.89
N ALA A 113 3.62 -1.53 1.01
CA ALA A 113 3.61 -0.46 1.99
C ALA A 113 3.93 -1.06 3.37
N GLN A 114 5.02 -0.60 3.98
CA GLN A 114 5.36 -0.94 5.35
C GLN A 114 4.29 -0.28 6.23
N ARG A 115 3.23 -1.02 6.52
CA ARG A 115 2.28 -0.65 7.57
C ARG A 115 2.94 -0.74 8.93
#